data_AF-A0A6N9V3H9-F1
#
_entry.id   AF-A0A6N9V3H9-F1
#
_cell.length_a   1.000
_cell.length_b   1.000
_cell.length_c   1.000
_cell.angle_alpha   90.00
_cell.angle_beta   90.00
_cell.angle_gamma   90.00
#
_symmetry.space_group_name_H-M   'P 1'
#
loop_
_entity.id
_entity.type
_entity.pdbx_description
1 polymer ?
#
loop_
_entity_poly.entity_id
_entity_poly.type
_entity_poly.pdbx_seq_one_letter_code
_entity_poly.pdbx_strand_id
1 'polypeptide(L)' 'DEAGARALADALADTAFAVRSVESKPYRRSPYAPFRTTTLQQEASRKLGFGAKATMQIAQKLYENGFIT' A
#
# COMPACT_ATOMS: atom_id res chain seq x y z
N ASP A 1 -18.89 7.06 -16.30
CA ASP A 1 -19.14 8.32 -15.56
C ASP A 1 -19.93 7.98 -14.29
N GLU A 2 -20.20 8.99 -13.44
CA GLU A 2 -20.96 8.80 -12.21
C GLU A 2 -22.36 8.21 -12.46
N ALA A 3 -23.02 8.65 -13.54
CA ALA A 3 -24.36 8.19 -13.88
C ALA A 3 -24.38 6.68 -14.21
N GLY A 4 -23.44 6.22 -15.03
CA GLY A 4 -23.30 4.80 -15.36
C GLY A 4 -22.94 3.93 -14.15
N ALA A 5 -22.12 4.45 -13.22
CA ALA A 5 -21.78 3.72 -11.99
C ALA A 5 -22.98 3.55 -11.06
N ARG A 6 -23.82 4.59 -10.92
CA ARG A 6 -25.06 4.53 -10.13
C ARG A 6 -26.07 3.56 -10.75
N ALA A 7 -26.28 3.62 -12.06
CA ALA A 7 -27.20 2.72 -12.76
C ALA A 7 -26.83 1.24 -12.57
N LEU A 8 -25.54 0.91 -12.58
CA LEU A 8 -25.07 -0.46 -12.30
C LEU A 8 -25.32 -0.86 -10.85
N ALA A 9 -25.06 0.03 -9.89
CA ALA A 9 -25.30 -0.23 -8.48
C ALA A 9 -26.78 -0.51 -8.18
N ASP A 10 -27.68 0.32 -8.74
CA ASP A 10 -29.13 0.15 -8.60
C ASP A 10 -29.60 -1.18 -9.20
N ALA A 11 -29.06 -1.55 -10.37
CA ALA A 11 -29.40 -2.82 -11.01
C ALA A 11 -28.97 -4.05 -10.22
N LEU A 12 -27.90 -3.95 -9.42
CA LEU A 12 -27.36 -5.06 -8.61
C LEU A 12 -27.98 -5.16 -7.21
N ALA A 13 -28.74 -4.14 -6.76
CA ALA A 13 -29.22 -4.01 -5.38
C ALA A 13 -30.07 -5.21 -4.91
N ASP A 14 -30.97 -5.70 -5.76
CA ASP A 14 -31.90 -6.79 -5.44
C ASP A 14 -31.58 -8.10 -6.19
N THR A 15 -30.33 -8.28 -6.64
CA THR A 15 -29.93 -9.46 -7.41
C THR A 15 -29.44 -10.59 -6.50
N ALA A 16 -29.88 -11.82 -6.75
CA ALA A 16 -29.33 -12.99 -6.08
C ALA A 16 -27.97 -13.40 -6.68
N PHE A 17 -26.97 -13.60 -5.83
CA PHE A 17 -25.63 -14.06 -6.23
C PHE A 17 -25.39 -15.50 -5.79
N ALA A 18 -24.70 -16.27 -6.63
CA ALA A 18 -24.24 -17.62 -6.32
C ALA A 18 -22.72 -17.72 -6.49
N VAL A 19 -22.07 -18.53 -5.65
CA VAL A 19 -20.64 -18.81 -5.78
C VAL A 19 -20.42 -19.61 -7.05
N ARG A 20 -19.74 -19.01 -8.04
CA ARG A 20 -19.41 -19.68 -9.29
C ARG A 20 -18.25 -20.68 -9.15
N SER A 21 -17.26 -20.34 -8.31
CA SER A 21 -16.09 -21.19 -8.06
C SER A 21 -15.33 -20.74 -6.81
N VAL A 22 -14.56 -21.66 -6.24
CA VAL A 22 -13.57 -21.38 -5.19
C VAL A 22 -12.26 -22.03 -5.60
N GLU A 23 -11.17 -21.27 -5.56
CA GLU A 23 -9.82 -21.76 -5.86
C GLU A 23 -8.90 -21.50 -4.67
N SER A 24 -8.09 -22.49 -4.30
CA SER A 24 -7.03 -22.35 -3.30
C SER A 24 -5.69 -22.70 -3.91
N LYS A 25 -4.80 -21.71 -3.96
CA LYS A 25 -3.43 -21.83 -4.48
C LYS A 25 -2.46 -21.49 -3.38
N PRO A 26 -1.39 -22.29 -3.17
CA PRO A 26 -0.32 -21.91 -2.26
C PRO A 26 0.27 -20.56 -2.68
N TYR A 27 0.20 -19.57 -1.80
CA TYR A 27 0.80 -18.25 -2.03
C TYR A 27 2.01 -18.08 -1.12
N ARG A 28 3.14 -17.72 -1.72
CA ARG A 28 4.35 -17.34 -0.98
C ARG A 28 4.65 -15.88 -1.25
N ARG A 29 4.72 -15.09 -0.19
CA ARG A 29 5.19 -13.71 -0.26
C ARG A 29 6.65 -13.66 0.14
N SER A 30 7.51 -13.19 -0.76
CA SER A 30 8.91 -12.92 -0.43
C SER A 30 9.01 -11.70 0.49
N PRO A 31 10.02 -11.65 1.37
CA PRO A 31 10.35 -10.44 2.11
C PRO A 31 10.57 -9.27 1.16
N TYR A 32 10.23 -8.07 1.61
CA TYR A 32 10.57 -6.85 0.88
C TYR A 32 12.09 -6.68 0.82
N ALA A 33 12.57 -6.11 -0.29
CA ALA A 33 13.97 -5.70 -0.38
C ALA A 33 14.29 -4.67 0.72
N PRO A 34 15.55 -4.60 1.18
CA PRO A 34 16.00 -3.52 2.06
C PRO A 34 15.69 -2.15 1.45
N PHE A 35 15.49 -1.17 2.32
CA PHE A 35 15.22 0.19 1.86
C PHE A 35 16.41 0.76 1.09
N ARG A 36 16.08 1.48 0.02
CA ARG A 36 16.93 2.49 -0.60
C ARG A 36 16.33 3.85 -0.27
N THR A 37 17.07 4.92 -0.52
CA THR A 37 16.63 6.29 -0.19
C THR A 37 15.22 6.60 -0.72
N THR A 38 14.93 6.24 -1.97
CA THR A 38 13.62 6.50 -2.58
C THR A 38 12.50 5.65 -1.99
N THR A 39 12.75 4.36 -1.71
CA THR A 39 11.73 3.48 -1.13
C THR A 39 11.47 3.79 0.34
N LEU A 40 12.49 4.23 1.09
CA LEU A 40 12.34 4.75 2.45
C LEU A 40 11.45 5.99 2.46
N GLN A 41 11.70 6.96 1.57
CA GLN A 41 10.92 8.19 1.48
C GLN A 41 9.46 7.91 1.10
N GLN A 42 9.22 7.04 0.12
CA GLN A 42 7.87 6.65 -0.29
C GLN A 42 7.11 5.96 0.84
N GLU A 43 7.74 5.00 1.52
CA GLU A 43 7.10 4.25 2.59
C GLU A 43 6.90 5.11 3.85
N ALA A 44 7.81 6.03 4.16
CA ALA A 44 7.63 7.00 5.24
C ALA A 44 6.47 7.96 4.96
N SER A 45 6.31 8.42 3.70
CA SER A 45 5.15 9.23 3.32
C SER A 45 3.85 8.45 3.45
N ARG A 46 3.81 7.22 2.92
CA ARG A 46 2.62 6.36 2.92
C ARG A 46 2.20 5.93 4.33
N LYS A 47 3.15 5.61 5.21
CA LYS A 47 2.88 4.98 6.50
C LYS A 47 2.93 5.94 7.68
N LEU A 48 3.77 6.98 7.61
CA LEU A 48 4.03 7.91 8.70
C LEU A 48 3.65 9.36 8.36
N GLY A 49 3.24 9.64 7.12
CA GLY A 49 2.90 11.00 6.68
C GLY A 49 4.10 11.93 6.53
N PHE A 50 5.34 11.41 6.55
CA PHE A 50 6.54 12.23 6.45
C PHE A 50 6.85 12.61 5.00
N GLY A 51 7.03 13.90 4.74
CA GLY A 51 7.60 14.38 3.48
C GLY A 51 9.09 14.04 3.36
N ALA A 52 9.63 14.03 2.14
CA ALA A 52 11.00 13.62 1.86
C ALA A 52 12.06 14.34 2.74
N LYS A 53 11.90 15.65 2.95
CA LYS A 53 12.81 16.44 3.81
C LYS A 53 12.84 15.92 5.25
N ALA A 54 11.66 15.73 5.86
CA ALA A 54 11.56 15.25 7.24
C ALA A 54 12.12 13.83 7.38
N THR A 55 11.81 12.95 6.43
CA THR A 55 12.35 11.58 6.39
C THR A 55 13.88 11.59 6.35
N MET A 56 14.50 12.41 5.51
CA MET A 56 15.96 12.47 5.40
C MET A 56 16.63 13.11 6.62
N GLN A 57 16.03 14.12 7.24
CA GLN A 57 16.56 14.71 8.48
C GLN A 57 16.59 13.68 9.63
N ILE A 58 15.54 12.88 9.77
CA ILE A 58 15.47 11.81 10.78
C ILE A 58 16.47 10.70 10.44
N ALA A 59 16.52 10.26 9.17
CA ALA A 59 17.46 9.24 8.73
C ALA A 59 18.92 9.67 8.98
N GLN A 60 19.27 10.92 8.69
CA GLN A 60 20.60 11.47 8.95
C GLN A 60 20.95 11.40 10.44
N LYS A 61 20.03 11.83 11.32
CA LYS A 61 20.24 11.73 12.77
C LYS A 61 20.42 10.28 13.23
N LEU A 62 19.68 9.33 12.66
CA LEU A 62 19.82 7.91 13.00
C LEU A 62 21.16 7.34 12.51
N TYR A 63 21.61 7.74 11.33
CA TYR A 63 22.90 7.36 10.77
C TYR A 63 24.05 7.88 11.63
N GLU A 64 24.02 9.17 12.00
CA GLU A 64 25.02 9.81 12.86
C GLU A 64 25.11 9.18 14.25
N ASN A 65 24.01 8.65 14.78
CA ASN A 65 23.98 7.94 16.06
C ASN A 65 24.26 6.43 15.94
N GLY A 66 24.58 5.93 14.74
CA GLY A 66 24.94 4.53 14.51
C GLY A 66 23.77 3.53 14.53
N PHE A 67 22.52 3.99 14.40
CA PHE A 67 21.34 3.10 14.40
C PHE A 67 21.02 2.50 13.03
N ILE A 68 21.44 3.16 11.95
CA ILE A 68 21.22 2.70 10.56
C ILE A 68 22.48 2.91 9.72
N THR A 69 22.51 2.29 8.55
CA THR A 69 23.58 2.36 7.55
C THR A 69 23.16 3.13 6.32
#